data_AF-A0AAJ2UIK7-F1
#
_entry.id   AF-A0AAJ2UIK7-F1
#
_cell.length_a   1.000
_cell.length_b   1.000
_cell.length_c   1.000
_cell.angle_alpha   90.00
_cell.angle_beta   90.00
_cell.angle_gamma   90.00
#
_symmetry.space_group_name_H-M   'P 1'
#
loop_
_entity.id
_entity.type
_entity.pdbx_description
1 polymer ?
#
loop_
_entity_poly.entity_id
_entity_poly.type
_entity_poly.pdbx_seq_one_letter_code
_entity_poly.pdbx_strand_id
1 'polypeptide(L)' 'MKKYIKENQVYTVQEGSELEVQLIADGFEELVKDTKSDLSKLKIKELVEIAQAHGLEVPNNAKKPEVLELLESNGVTIDE' A
#
# COMPACT_ATOMS: atom_id res chain seq x y z
N MET A 1 11.88 6.71 8.91
CA MET A 1 10.81 7.33 9.72
C MET A 1 9.59 6.44 9.59
N LYS A 2 9.06 5.97 10.71
CA LYS A 2 7.89 5.10 10.75
C LYS A 2 6.63 5.91 11.04
N LYS A 3 5.49 5.45 10.55
CA LYS A 3 4.20 6.02 10.90
C LYS A 3 3.44 5.07 11.80
N TYR A 4 2.60 5.62 12.66
CA TYR A 4 1.78 4.89 13.60
C TYR A 4 0.36 5.46 13.57
N ILE A 5 -0.65 4.61 13.68
CA ILE A 5 -2.07 4.97 13.62
C ILE A 5 -2.86 4.41 14.81
N LYS A 6 -3.76 5.23 15.36
CA LYS A 6 -4.73 4.84 16.39
C LYS A 6 -5.90 5.82 16.37
N GLU A 7 -7.14 5.33 16.42
CA GLU A 7 -8.35 6.17 16.53
C GLU A 7 -8.37 7.39 15.57
N ASN A 8 -7.95 7.17 14.31
CA ASN A 8 -7.88 8.20 13.26
C ASN A 8 -6.80 9.30 13.47
N GLN A 9 -5.87 9.09 14.41
CA GLN A 9 -4.67 9.91 14.61
C GLN A 9 -3.45 9.23 14.00
N VAL A 10 -2.61 10.00 13.30
CA VAL A 10 -1.39 9.49 12.65
C VAL A 10 -0.17 10.24 13.19
N TYR A 11 0.80 9.51 13.73
CA TYR A 11 2.09 10.04 14.17
C TYR A 11 3.20 9.54 13.25
N THR A 12 4.20 10.39 13.02
CA THR A 12 5.42 10.02 12.29
C THR A 12 6.60 10.18 13.24
N VAL A 13 7.39 9.11 13.41
CA VAL A 13 8.51 9.08 14.34
C VAL A 13 9.77 8.57 13.65
N GLN A 14 10.94 8.93 14.18
CA GLN A 14 12.20 8.31 13.75
C GLN A 14 12.33 6.91 14.38
N GLU A 15 12.92 5.99 13.63
CA GLU A 15 13.12 4.61 14.09
C GLU A 15 14.06 4.59 15.31
N GLY A 16 13.68 3.87 16.36
CA GLY A 16 14.41 3.80 17.62
C GLY A 16 14.25 5.03 18.53
N SER A 17 13.26 5.89 18.24
CA SER A 17 12.95 7.03 19.11
C SER A 17 12.16 6.57 20.33
N GLU A 18 12.32 7.27 21.46
CA GLU A 18 11.49 7.06 22.65
C GLU A 18 9.99 7.18 22.34
N LEU A 19 9.64 8.04 21.38
CA LEU A 19 8.27 8.24 20.90
C LEU A 19 7.69 6.99 20.19
N GLU A 20 8.52 6.17 19.52
CA GLU A 20 8.08 4.89 18.92
C GLU A 20 7.60 3.92 20.00
N VAL A 21 8.38 3.79 21.08
CA VAL A 21 8.07 2.91 22.20
C VAL A 21 6.79 3.37 22.91
N GLN A 22 6.62 4.68 23.09
CA GLN A 22 5.39 5.24 23.68
C GLN A 22 4.17 4.98 22.81
N LEU A 23 4.28 5.16 21.49
CA LEU A 23 3.17 4.87 20.56
C LEU A 23 2.77 3.39 20.62
N ILE A 24 3.74 2.47 20.61
CA ILE A 24 3.48 1.03 20.74
C ILE A 24 2.83 0.71 22.10
N ALA A 25 3.32 1.30 23.19
CA ALA A 25 2.79 1.10 24.54
C ALA A 25 1.37 1.68 24.71
N ASP A 26 1.06 2.77 24.02
CA ASP A 26 -0.27 3.41 23.99
C ASP A 26 -1.24 2.64 23.07
N GLY A 27 -0.76 1.64 22.34
CA GLY A 27 -1.56 0.80 21.45
C GLY A 27 -1.75 1.37 20.05
N PHE A 28 -0.86 2.26 19.61
CA PHE A 28 -0.78 2.61 18.20
C PHE A 28 -0.19 1.45 17.40
N GLU A 29 -0.84 1.16 16.27
CA GLU A 29 -0.34 0.18 15.31
C GLU A 29 0.63 0.87 14.35
N GLU A 30 1.72 0.21 13.99
CA GLU A 30 2.61 0.71 12.95
C GLU A 30 1.79 0.85 11.67
N LEU A 31 1.58 2.09 11.26
CA LEU A 31 1.10 2.42 9.93
C LEU A 31 2.30 2.17 9.02
N VAL A 32 2.56 0.89 8.75
CA VAL A 32 3.30 0.49 7.57
C VAL A 32 2.59 1.18 6.44
N LYS A 33 3.24 2.23 5.93
CA LYS A 33 2.91 2.79 4.65
C LYS A 33 3.24 1.64 3.71
N ASP A 34 2.28 0.74 3.51
CA ASP A 34 2.16 0.03 2.26
C ASP A 34 2.06 1.16 1.24
N THR A 35 3.21 1.65 0.79
CA THR A 35 3.48 2.08 -0.58
C THR A 35 3.31 0.86 -1.50
N LYS A 36 2.24 0.12 -1.28
CA LYS A 36 1.59 -0.78 -2.19
C LYS A 36 0.24 -0.14 -2.34
N SER A 37 0.22 0.79 -3.29
CA SER A 37 -0.92 1.41 -3.96
C SER A 37 -2.28 0.84 -3.55
N ASP A 38 -3.32 1.65 -3.36
CA ASP A 38 -4.70 1.21 -3.07
C ASP A 38 -5.20 0.07 -3.99
N LEU A 39 -4.56 -0.11 -5.14
CA LEU A 39 -4.51 -1.33 -5.91
C LEU A 39 -4.46 -2.64 -5.05
N SER A 40 -3.71 -2.70 -3.96
CA SER A 40 -3.61 -3.89 -3.09
C SER A 40 -4.92 -4.22 -2.37
N LYS A 41 -5.81 -3.23 -2.19
CA LYS A 41 -7.16 -3.44 -1.66
C LYS A 41 -8.11 -4.01 -2.73
N LEU A 42 -7.82 -3.76 -4.00
CA LEU A 42 -8.61 -4.28 -5.11
C LEU A 42 -8.44 -5.79 -5.31
N LYS A 43 -9.42 -6.40 -5.98
CA LYS A 43 -9.33 -7.81 -6.42
C LYS A 43 -8.46 -7.90 -7.66
N ILE A 44 -7.88 -9.07 -7.91
CA ILE A 44 -7.07 -9.30 -9.12
C ILE A 44 -7.80 -8.95 -10.40
N LYS A 45 -9.11 -9.19 -10.47
CA LYS A 45 -9.94 -8.85 -11.62
C LYS A 45 -9.95 -7.34 -11.91
N GLU A 46 -10.13 -6.52 -10.88
CA GLU A 46 -10.10 -5.05 -10.98
C GLU A 46 -8.73 -4.57 -11.43
N LEU A 47 -7.66 -5.15 -10.87
CA LEU A 47 -6.28 -4.83 -11.26
C LEU A 47 -6.01 -5.17 -12.73
N VAL A 48 -6.52 -6.31 -13.19
CA VAL A 48 -6.43 -6.72 -14.60
C VAL A 48 -7.19 -5.74 -15.49
N GLU A 49 -8.39 -5.30 -15.09
CA GLU A 49 -9.19 -4.31 -15.83
C GLU A 49 -8.47 -2.96 -15.91
N ILE A 50 -7.89 -2.48 -14.82
CA ILE A 50 -7.08 -1.25 -14.81
C ILE A 50 -5.88 -1.39 -15.74
N ALA A 51 -5.16 -2.52 -15.65
CA ALA A 51 -4.01 -2.77 -16.50
C ALA A 51 -4.40 -2.73 -17.99
N GLN A 52 -5.46 -3.46 -18.35
CA GLN A 52 -5.98 -3.48 -19.72
C GLN A 52 -6.47 -2.10 -20.18
N ALA A 53 -7.11 -1.31 -19.30
CA ALA A 53 -7.54 0.05 -19.60
C ALA A 53 -6.37 1.01 -19.89
N HIS A 54 -5.22 0.79 -19.23
CA HIS A 54 -3.97 1.50 -19.50
C HIS A 54 -3.16 0.90 -20.67
N GLY A 55 -3.69 -0.12 -21.36
CA GLY A 55 -3.02 -0.78 -22.47
C GLY A 55 -1.92 -1.76 -22.05
N LEU A 56 -1.91 -2.19 -20.79
CA LEU A 56 -0.99 -3.20 -20.27
C LEU A 56 -1.54 -4.61 -20.52
N GLU A 57 -0.72 -5.46 -21.12
CA GLU A 57 -1.06 -6.86 -21.34
C GLU A 57 -0.83 -7.66 -20.07
N VAL A 58 -1.92 -8.14 -19.45
CA VAL A 58 -1.83 -9.00 -18.27
C VAL A 58 -1.88 -10.47 -18.69
N PRO A 59 -0.89 -11.28 -18.31
CA PRO A 59 -0.92 -12.71 -18.56
C PRO A 59 -2.15 -13.38 -17.93
N ASN A 60 -2.80 -14.32 -18.63
CA ASN A 60 -3.96 -15.06 -18.10
C ASN A 60 -3.66 -15.88 -16.83
N ASN A 61 -2.38 -16.17 -16.55
CA ASN A 61 -1.95 -16.84 -15.32
C ASN A 61 -1.39 -15.90 -14.24
N ALA A 62 -1.41 -14.59 -14.50
CA ALA A 62 -0.77 -13.61 -13.62
C ALA A 62 -1.40 -13.65 -12.24
N LYS A 63 -0.57 -13.54 -11.20
CA LYS A 63 -1.03 -13.47 -9.82
C LYS A 63 -1.25 -12.02 -9.40
N LYS A 64 -2.10 -11.80 -8.39
CA LYS A 64 -2.37 -10.47 -7.82
C LYS A 64 -1.10 -9.63 -7.57
N PRO A 65 -0.04 -10.15 -6.90
CA PRO A 65 1.19 -9.39 -6.73
C PRO A 65 1.91 -9.04 -8.04
N GLU A 66 1.85 -9.89 -9.08
CA GLU A 66 2.47 -9.61 -10.38
C GLU A 66 1.72 -8.49 -11.12
N VAL A 67 0.38 -8.51 -11.07
CA VAL A 67 -0.43 -7.44 -11.67
C VAL A 67 -0.24 -6.13 -10.93
N LEU A 68 -0.13 -6.17 -9.60
CA LEU A 68 0.21 -4.99 -8.78
C LEU A 68 1.56 -4.40 -9.18
N GLU A 69 2.59 -5.23 -9.20
CA GLU A 69 3.94 -4.79 -9.55
C GLU A 69 4.01 -4.23 -10.98
N LEU A 70 3.27 -4.82 -11.92
CA LEU A 70 3.15 -4.31 -13.29
C LEU A 70 2.51 -2.92 -13.31
N LEU A 71 1.37 -2.75 -12.63
CA LEU A 71 0.68 -1.46 -12.53
C LEU A 71 1.58 -0.40 -11.89
N GLU A 72 2.21 -0.72 -10.76
CA GLU A 72 3.10 0.18 -10.03
C GLU A 72 4.34 0.55 -10.85
N SER A 73 4.94 -0.43 -11.53
CA SER A 73 6.08 -0.19 -12.43
C SER A 73 5.73 0.67 -13.64
N ASN A 74 4.47 0.64 -14.08
CA ASN A 74 3.96 1.49 -15.15
C ASN A 74 3.39 2.82 -14.65
N GLY A 75 3.57 3.13 -13.36
CA GLY A 75 3.10 4.39 -12.76
C GLY A 75 1.58 4.51 -12.69
N VAL A 76 0.87 3.37 -12.76
CA VAL A 76 -0.58 3.34 -12.60
C VAL A 76 -0.89 3.42 -11.13
N THR A 77 -1.43 4.57 -10.70
CA THR A 77 -1.93 4.80 -9.34
C THR A 77 -3.43 5.05 -9.40
N ILE A 78 -4.15 4.61 -8.38
CA ILE A 78 -5.53 5.08 -8.17
C ILE A 78 -5.38 6.46 -7.53
N ASP A 79 -5.37 7.52 -8.33
CA ASP A 79 -5.61 8.87 -7.81
C ASP A 79 -7.10 8.94 -7.45
N GLU A 80 -7.39 9.34 -6.22
CA GLU A 80 -8.72 9.33 -5.59
C GLU A 80 -9.73 10.28 -6.26
#